data_AF-A0A852VRE0-F1
#
_entry.id   AF-A0A852VRE0-F1
#
_cell.length_a   1.000
_cell.length_b   1.000
_cell.length_c   1.000
_cell.angle_alpha   90.00
_cell.angle_beta   90.00
_cell.angle_gamma   90.00
#
_symmetry.space_group_name_H-M   'P 1'
#
loop_
_entity.id
_entity.type
_entity.pdbx_description
1 polymer ?
#
loop_
_entity_poly.entity_id
_entity_poly.type
_entity_poly.pdbx_seq_one_letter_code
_entity_poly.pdbx_strand_id
1 'polypeptide(L)'
;MTEVTSDTQTESVRQEIRAYLTEDETRLGDVYRLREEGLSATEMAEKLGIPSVGFTYTYGQQLDALIEGSLPWKSAHLARQTAARARTLMKTKQWSPAARSWLEELELQLDAIGSDEVTRAREEDAARDRTEQVEDSGKPGIYVYSLPHYLRNPYDPERGHTLLKVGRSQVDVFQRTAQQSRTTALPEDPLLLRVYPTSPEDASAIERYFHTFLEDADHLRNRSSRAGREWFLTTTKFLDRLALEKGLTIEVVNELDPATD
;
A
#
# COMPACT_ATOMS: atom_id res chain seq x y z
N MET A 1 19.91 -28.53 28.61
CA MET A 1 20.30 -28.99 27.25
C MET A 1 19.22 -28.73 26.20
N THR A 2 18.14 -28.01 26.51
CA THR A 2 17.02 -27.75 25.59
C THR A 2 17.07 -26.38 24.89
N GLU A 3 17.70 -25.35 25.48
CA GLU A 3 17.79 -23.99 24.90
C GLU A 3 18.76 -23.86 23.71
N VAL A 4 19.85 -24.64 23.68
CA VAL A 4 20.85 -24.53 22.60
C VAL A 4 20.32 -25.05 21.26
N THR A 5 19.37 -26.00 21.31
CA THR A 5 18.77 -26.62 20.12
C THR A 5 17.74 -25.70 19.47
N SER A 6 16.98 -24.92 20.25
CA SER A 6 16.00 -23.97 19.72
C SER A 6 16.66 -22.80 18.99
N ASP A 7 17.72 -22.22 19.57
CA ASP A 7 18.42 -21.09 18.95
C ASP A 7 19.11 -21.46 17.63
N THR A 8 19.69 -22.66 17.59
CA THR A 8 20.34 -23.16 16.36
C THR A 8 19.30 -23.43 15.26
N GLN A 9 18.11 -23.93 15.62
CA GLN A 9 17.03 -24.16 14.69
C GLN A 9 16.43 -22.84 14.17
N THR A 10 16.22 -21.85 15.04
CA THR A 10 15.76 -20.52 14.66
C THR A 10 16.73 -19.85 13.69
N GLU A 11 18.04 -19.91 13.97
CA GLU A 11 19.03 -19.33 13.07
C GLU A 11 19.08 -20.06 11.70
N SER A 12 18.93 -21.39 11.69
CA SER A 12 18.81 -22.15 10.44
C SER A 12 17.59 -21.72 9.61
N VAL A 13 16.45 -21.46 10.24
CA VAL A 13 15.25 -20.95 9.56
C VAL A 13 15.51 -19.57 8.96
N ARG A 14 16.11 -18.66 9.73
CA ARG A 14 16.46 -17.31 9.27
C ARG A 14 17.38 -17.34 8.07
N GLN A 15 18.40 -18.19 8.09
CA GLN A 15 19.33 -18.36 6.97
C GLN A 15 18.63 -18.88 5.72
N GLU A 16 17.70 -19.82 5.86
CA GLU A 16 16.93 -20.34 4.71
C GLU A 16 16.04 -19.27 4.06
N ILE A 17 15.40 -18.42 4.88
CA ILE A 17 14.59 -17.29 4.40
C ILE A 17 15.48 -16.23 3.75
N ARG A 18 16.61 -15.85 4.36
CA ARG A 18 17.58 -14.91 3.77
C ARG A 18 18.15 -15.41 2.44
N ALA A 19 18.44 -16.71 2.35
CA ALA A 19 18.90 -17.33 1.10
C ALA A 19 17.86 -17.20 -0.02
N TYR A 20 16.58 -17.44 0.30
CA TYR A 20 15.48 -17.20 -0.64
C TYR A 20 15.42 -15.72 -1.08
N LEU A 21 15.44 -14.79 -0.13
CA LEU A 21 15.31 -13.35 -0.41
C LEU A 21 16.48 -12.80 -1.23
N THR A 22 17.66 -13.41 -1.13
CA THR A 22 18.83 -13.05 -1.95
C THR A 22 18.56 -13.28 -3.44
N GLU A 23 17.86 -14.36 -3.78
CA GLU A 23 17.53 -14.77 -5.15
C GLU A 23 16.16 -14.24 -5.62
N ASP A 24 15.37 -13.64 -4.72
CA ASP A 24 14.03 -13.17 -5.02
C ASP A 24 14.05 -11.96 -5.98
N GLU A 25 13.53 -12.14 -7.20
CA GLU A 25 13.46 -11.10 -8.22
C GLU A 25 12.28 -10.12 -8.02
N THR A 26 11.46 -10.34 -7.00
CA THR A 26 10.38 -9.40 -6.66
C THR A 26 10.91 -8.15 -5.95
N ARG A 27 10.02 -7.16 -5.76
CA ARG A 27 10.35 -5.94 -5.02
C ARG A 27 10.83 -6.21 -3.59
N LEU A 28 10.34 -7.27 -2.94
CA LEU A 28 10.75 -7.64 -1.59
C LEU A 28 12.23 -8.04 -1.56
N GLY A 29 12.66 -8.86 -2.52
CA GLY A 29 14.06 -9.25 -2.69
C GLY A 29 14.97 -8.07 -3.07
N ASP A 30 14.49 -7.16 -3.91
CA ASP A 30 15.21 -5.91 -4.21
C ASP A 30 15.49 -5.10 -2.94
N VAL A 31 14.46 -4.84 -2.14
CA VAL A 31 14.61 -4.08 -0.87
C VAL A 31 15.51 -4.82 0.10
N TYR A 32 15.41 -6.16 0.18
CA TYR A 32 16.30 -6.97 1.03
C TYR A 32 17.76 -6.79 0.62
N ARG A 33 18.11 -6.97 -0.65
CA ARG A 33 19.49 -6.82 -1.13
C ARG A 33 20.05 -5.43 -0.87
N LEU A 34 19.27 -4.38 -1.15
CA LEU A 34 19.72 -3.00 -0.91
C LEU A 34 19.88 -2.67 0.58
N ARG A 35 19.06 -3.27 1.44
CA ARG A 35 19.19 -3.16 2.90
C ARG A 35 20.47 -3.82 3.40
N GLU A 36 20.83 -4.99 2.86
CA GLU A 36 22.07 -5.69 3.20
C GLU A 36 23.32 -4.92 2.73
N GLU A 37 23.21 -4.16 1.63
CA GLU A 37 24.24 -3.21 1.19
C GLU A 37 24.37 -1.98 2.13
N GLY A 38 23.46 -1.81 3.09
CA GLY A 38 23.48 -0.72 4.07
C GLY A 38 22.91 0.62 3.57
N LEU A 39 22.15 0.61 2.46
CA LEU A 39 21.55 1.81 1.91
C LEU A 39 20.43 2.35 2.82
N SER A 40 20.34 3.67 2.88
CA SER A 40 19.21 4.37 3.51
C SER A 40 17.92 4.23 2.68
N ALA A 41 16.77 4.52 3.31
CA ALA A 41 15.46 4.54 2.64
C ALA A 41 15.44 5.42 1.39
N THR A 42 16.11 6.58 1.43
CA THR A 42 16.20 7.51 0.30
C THR A 42 17.04 6.93 -0.84
N GLU A 43 18.20 6.37 -0.53
CA GLU A 43 19.08 5.75 -1.54
C GLU A 43 18.44 4.52 -2.17
N MET A 44 17.72 3.71 -1.38
CA MET A 44 16.93 2.58 -1.89
C MET A 44 15.86 3.05 -2.88
N ALA A 45 15.09 4.08 -2.51
CA ALA A 45 14.06 4.65 -3.38
C ALA A 45 14.65 5.16 -4.70
N GLU A 46 15.76 5.90 -4.64
CA GLU A 46 16.48 6.41 -5.81
C GLU A 46 16.98 5.28 -6.73
N LYS A 47 17.68 4.29 -6.17
CA LYS A 47 18.24 3.15 -6.93
C LYS A 47 17.16 2.31 -7.60
N LEU A 48 15.98 2.23 -6.99
CA LEU A 48 14.82 1.51 -7.52
C LEU A 48 13.93 2.37 -8.43
N GLY A 49 14.25 3.65 -8.62
CA GLY A 49 13.47 4.58 -9.43
C GLY A 49 12.07 4.85 -8.87
N ILE A 50 11.89 4.71 -7.55
CA ILE A 50 10.62 4.93 -6.86
C ILE A 50 10.68 6.29 -6.15
N PRO A 51 9.73 7.21 -6.40
CA PRO A 51 9.81 8.58 -5.87
C PRO A 51 9.52 8.70 -4.37
N SER A 52 8.77 7.75 -3.80
CA SER A 52 8.42 7.75 -2.38
C SER A 52 9.36 6.83 -1.60
N VAL A 53 9.66 7.19 -0.36
CA VAL A 53 10.40 6.32 0.57
C VAL A 53 9.48 5.38 1.36
N GLY A 54 8.16 5.65 1.36
CA GLY A 54 7.16 4.91 2.15
C GLY A 54 7.22 3.40 1.94
N PHE A 55 7.35 2.97 0.67
CA PHE A 55 7.45 1.55 0.35
C PHE A 55 8.65 0.87 1.04
N THR A 56 9.80 1.55 1.17
CA THR A 56 11.00 0.96 1.80
C THR A 56 10.74 0.61 3.27
N TYR A 57 9.97 1.44 3.99
CA TYR A 57 9.58 1.16 5.37
C TYR A 57 8.57 0.02 5.46
N THR A 58 7.63 -0.04 4.51
CA THR A 58 6.64 -1.13 4.43
C THR A 58 7.33 -2.48 4.18
N TYR A 59 8.14 -2.59 3.13
CA TYR A 59 8.89 -3.80 2.83
C TYR A 59 9.92 -4.11 3.93
N GLY A 60 10.54 -3.10 4.54
CA GLY A 60 11.43 -3.28 5.68
C GLY A 60 10.75 -4.00 6.85
N GLN A 61 9.54 -3.57 7.23
CA GLN A 61 8.76 -4.24 8.28
C GLN A 61 8.28 -5.64 7.87
N GLN A 62 7.95 -5.85 6.59
CA GLN A 62 7.65 -7.21 6.09
C GLN A 62 8.86 -8.13 6.23
N LEU A 63 10.07 -7.64 5.88
CA LEU A 63 11.32 -8.38 6.04
C LEU A 63 11.60 -8.67 7.52
N ASP A 64 11.41 -7.70 8.40
CA ASP A 64 11.59 -7.89 9.84
C ASP A 64 10.61 -8.93 10.41
N ALA A 65 9.37 -8.96 9.93
CA ALA A 65 8.41 -9.98 10.31
C ALA A 65 8.83 -11.37 9.79
N LEU A 66 9.19 -11.48 8.51
CA LEU A 66 9.53 -12.76 7.88
C LEU A 66 10.82 -13.38 8.44
N ILE A 67 11.85 -12.55 8.66
CA ILE A 67 13.17 -13.00 9.10
C ILE A 67 13.23 -13.05 10.63
N GLU A 68 12.86 -11.96 11.30
CA GLU A 68 13.09 -11.82 12.75
C GLU A 68 11.86 -12.18 13.60
N GLY A 69 10.67 -12.33 12.99
CA GLY A 69 9.42 -12.54 13.70
C GLY A 69 8.86 -11.26 14.33
N SER A 70 9.34 -10.09 13.89
CA SER A 70 8.87 -8.80 14.42
C SER A 70 7.50 -8.45 13.86
N LEU A 71 6.46 -8.67 14.65
CA LEU A 71 5.07 -8.51 14.21
C LEU A 71 4.64 -7.01 14.15
N PRO A 72 3.89 -6.60 13.10
CA PRO A 72 3.40 -5.24 12.94
C PRO A 72 2.15 -4.96 13.79
N TRP A 73 2.26 -5.02 15.12
CA TRP A 73 1.15 -4.90 16.08
C TRP A 73 0.28 -3.64 15.96
N LYS A 74 0.76 -2.62 15.27
CA LYS A 74 0.09 -1.32 15.12
C LYS A 74 -0.60 -1.14 13.77
N SER A 75 -0.48 -2.08 12.84
CA SER A 75 -1.03 -1.97 11.49
C SER A 75 -1.69 -3.29 11.07
N ALA A 76 -3.02 -3.29 11.07
CA ALA A 76 -3.80 -4.42 10.61
C ALA A 76 -3.60 -4.62 9.09
N HIS A 77 -3.48 -3.51 8.35
CA HIS A 77 -3.16 -3.53 6.92
C HIS A 77 -1.85 -4.23 6.62
N LEU A 78 -0.75 -3.81 7.26
CA LEU A 78 0.57 -4.41 7.06
C LEU A 78 0.61 -5.87 7.51
N ALA A 79 -0.08 -6.22 8.60
CA ALA A 79 -0.20 -7.60 9.04
C ALA A 79 -0.83 -8.50 7.96
N ARG A 80 -1.95 -8.06 7.35
CA ARG A 80 -2.61 -8.79 6.25
C ARG A 80 -1.72 -8.95 5.04
N GLN A 81 -1.00 -7.89 4.64
CA GLN A 81 -0.07 -7.96 3.51
C GLN A 81 1.05 -8.97 3.78
N THR A 82 1.62 -8.92 4.99
CA THR A 82 2.70 -9.83 5.41
C THR A 82 2.20 -11.28 5.48
N ALA A 83 0.98 -11.51 5.96
CA ALA A 83 0.38 -12.85 5.98
C ALA A 83 0.19 -13.40 4.56
N ALA A 84 -0.32 -12.58 3.64
CA ALA A 84 -0.45 -12.96 2.23
C ALA A 84 0.90 -13.32 1.62
N ARG A 85 1.95 -12.53 1.93
CA ARG A 85 3.32 -12.81 1.53
C ARG A 85 3.82 -14.15 2.08
N ALA A 86 3.64 -14.41 3.37
CA ALA A 86 4.02 -15.68 4.00
C ALA A 86 3.35 -16.88 3.29
N ARG A 87 2.05 -16.76 2.97
CA ARG A 87 1.31 -17.77 2.18
C ARG A 87 1.89 -17.98 0.79
N THR A 88 2.31 -16.91 0.10
CA THR A 88 2.98 -17.01 -1.20
C THR A 88 4.31 -17.72 -1.06
N LEU A 89 5.17 -17.29 -0.12
CA LEU A 89 6.47 -17.91 0.14
C LEU A 89 6.34 -19.41 0.35
N MET A 90 5.39 -19.85 1.20
CA MET A 90 5.12 -21.27 1.46
C MET A 90 4.76 -22.11 0.21
N LYS A 91 4.36 -21.47 -0.90
CA LYS A 91 4.03 -22.11 -2.18
C LYS A 91 5.17 -22.06 -3.20
N THR A 92 6.13 -21.15 -3.04
CA THR A 92 7.18 -20.90 -4.06
C THR A 92 8.19 -22.03 -4.21
N LYS A 93 8.57 -22.69 -3.11
CA LYS A 93 9.54 -23.79 -3.09
C LYS A 93 9.24 -24.79 -1.98
N GLN A 94 10.01 -25.88 -1.96
CA GLN A 94 10.04 -26.79 -0.81
C GLN A 94 10.94 -26.17 0.28
N TRP A 95 10.31 -25.82 1.40
CA TRP A 95 11.00 -25.34 2.59
C TRP A 95 11.39 -26.50 3.49
N SER A 96 12.42 -26.31 4.32
CA SER A 96 12.68 -27.26 5.41
C SER A 96 11.46 -27.36 6.34
N PRO A 97 11.26 -28.50 7.03
CA PRO A 97 10.13 -28.64 7.97
C PRO A 97 10.08 -27.52 9.01
N ALA A 98 11.24 -27.09 9.52
CA ALA A 98 11.34 -26.00 10.49
C ALA A 98 10.93 -24.65 9.91
N ALA A 99 11.43 -24.30 8.71
CA ALA A 99 11.09 -23.03 8.07
C ALA A 99 9.63 -22.99 7.64
N ARG A 100 9.07 -24.13 7.22
CA ARG A 100 7.65 -24.23 6.93
C ARG A 100 6.80 -24.00 8.18
N SER A 101 7.10 -24.68 9.30
CA SER A 101 6.38 -24.46 10.55
C SER A 101 6.50 -23.02 11.06
N TRP A 102 7.65 -22.39 10.90
CA TRP A 102 7.85 -20.96 11.21
C TRP A 102 6.92 -20.07 10.38
N LEU A 103 6.88 -20.26 9.06
CA LEU A 103 6.02 -19.45 8.19
C LEU A 103 4.52 -19.68 8.47
N GLU A 104 4.13 -20.90 8.84
CA GLU A 104 2.75 -21.24 9.24
C GLU A 104 2.37 -20.56 10.57
N GLU A 105 3.25 -20.58 11.57
CA GLU A 105 3.01 -19.90 12.84
C GLU A 105 2.99 -18.37 12.69
N LEU A 106 3.92 -17.82 11.92
CA LEU A 106 3.97 -16.40 11.61
C LEU A 106 2.69 -15.95 10.88
N GLU A 107 2.24 -16.71 9.90
CA GLU A 107 1.01 -16.42 9.16
C GLU A 107 -0.22 -16.39 10.07
N LEU A 108 -0.34 -17.35 10.99
CA LEU A 108 -1.42 -17.39 11.97
C LEU A 108 -1.42 -16.16 12.88
N GLN A 109 -0.24 -15.74 13.36
CA GLN A 109 -0.09 -14.55 14.20
C GLN A 109 -0.45 -13.27 13.44
N LEU A 110 -0.01 -13.15 12.19
CA LEU A 110 -0.30 -12.00 11.33
C LEU A 110 -1.79 -11.93 10.95
N ASP A 111 -2.45 -13.05 10.68
CA ASP A 111 -3.89 -13.09 10.41
C ASP A 111 -4.71 -12.69 11.65
N ALA A 112 -4.25 -13.06 12.86
CA ALA A 112 -4.87 -12.62 14.11
C ALA A 112 -4.79 -11.08 14.28
N ILE A 113 -3.64 -10.48 14.00
CA ILE A 113 -3.48 -9.01 14.01
C ILE A 113 -4.31 -8.36 12.90
N GLY A 114 -4.26 -8.93 11.69
CA GLY A 114 -4.94 -8.41 10.52
C GLY A 114 -6.48 -8.46 10.59
N SER A 115 -7.01 -9.30 11.47
CA SER A 115 -8.45 -9.41 11.76
C SER A 115 -8.89 -8.68 13.03
N ASP A 116 -7.96 -8.08 13.79
CA ASP A 116 -8.29 -7.32 14.99
C ASP A 116 -9.00 -6.01 14.66
N GLU A 117 -10.27 -5.92 15.07
CA GLU A 117 -11.14 -4.77 14.82
C GLU A 117 -10.60 -3.49 15.47
N VAL A 118 -9.98 -3.61 16.65
CA VAL A 118 -9.52 -2.45 17.43
C VAL A 118 -8.30 -1.81 16.76
N THR A 119 -7.32 -2.62 16.36
CA THR A 119 -6.14 -2.16 15.62
C THR A 119 -6.57 -1.55 14.29
N ARG A 120 -7.52 -2.17 13.59
CA ARG A 120 -8.06 -1.65 12.33
C ARG A 120 -8.75 -0.30 12.50
N ALA A 121 -9.66 -0.16 13.47
CA ALA A 121 -10.35 1.10 13.72
C ALA A 121 -9.37 2.24 14.03
N ARG A 122 -8.34 1.98 14.84
CA ARG A 122 -7.29 2.96 15.14
C ARG A 122 -6.47 3.37 13.90
N GLU A 123 -6.17 2.42 13.03
CA GLU A 123 -5.46 2.69 11.78
C GLU A 123 -6.31 3.52 10.81
N GLU A 124 -7.60 3.22 10.69
CA GLU A 124 -8.57 3.99 9.91
C GLU A 124 -8.75 5.42 10.46
N ASP A 125 -8.84 5.58 11.78
CA ASP A 125 -8.90 6.90 12.43
C ASP A 125 -7.63 7.71 12.16
N ALA A 126 -6.44 7.11 12.33
CA ALA A 126 -5.17 7.79 12.03
C ALA A 126 -5.01 8.14 10.53
N ALA A 127 -5.62 7.36 9.63
CA ALA A 127 -5.63 7.65 8.21
C ALA A 127 -6.59 8.81 7.86
N ARG A 128 -7.70 8.90 8.59
CA ARG A 128 -8.67 9.99 8.49
C ARG A 128 -8.06 11.30 9.00
N ASP A 129 -7.40 11.28 10.15
CA ASP A 129 -6.73 12.46 10.71
C ASP A 129 -5.69 13.03 9.73
N ARG A 130 -4.92 12.17 9.06
CA ARG A 130 -3.97 12.57 8.01
C ARG A 130 -4.67 13.15 6.77
N THR A 131 -5.82 12.58 6.40
CA THR A 131 -6.64 13.09 5.31
C THR A 131 -7.13 14.49 5.62
N GLU A 132 -7.71 14.71 6.80
CA GLU A 132 -8.22 16.01 7.26
C GLU A 132 -7.10 17.07 7.30
N GLN A 133 -5.92 16.73 7.84
CA GLN A 133 -4.78 17.65 7.88
C GLN A 133 -4.34 18.14 6.48
N VAL A 134 -4.35 17.25 5.48
CA VAL A 134 -3.99 17.62 4.11
C VAL A 134 -5.11 18.40 3.43
N GLU A 135 -6.37 18.07 3.70
CA GLU A 135 -7.52 18.82 3.20
C GLU A 135 -7.56 20.25 3.74
N ASP A 136 -7.33 20.43 5.05
CA ASP A 136 -7.27 21.73 5.72
C ASP A 136 -6.17 22.63 5.17
N SER A 137 -5.11 22.05 4.61
CA SER A 137 -4.04 22.82 3.97
C SER A 137 -4.49 23.53 2.69
N GLY A 138 -5.62 23.12 2.08
CA GLY A 138 -6.21 23.76 0.90
C GLY A 138 -5.31 23.75 -0.34
N LYS A 139 -4.30 22.86 -0.39
CA LYS A 139 -3.32 22.81 -1.48
C LYS A 139 -4.01 22.49 -2.82
N PRO A 140 -3.73 23.23 -3.91
CA PRO A 140 -4.21 22.85 -5.22
C PRO A 140 -3.48 21.61 -5.74
N GLY A 141 -4.21 20.69 -6.35
CA GLY A 141 -3.65 19.41 -6.77
C GLY A 141 -4.66 18.45 -7.37
N ILE A 142 -4.14 17.33 -7.88
CA ILE A 142 -4.93 16.13 -8.17
C ILE A 142 -4.91 15.24 -6.92
N TYR A 143 -6.10 14.89 -6.44
CA TYR A 143 -6.30 14.11 -5.24
C TYR A 143 -6.72 12.70 -5.63
N VAL A 144 -6.12 11.71 -4.98
CA VAL A 144 -6.43 10.29 -5.17
C VAL A 144 -6.93 9.72 -3.86
N TYR A 145 -8.16 9.23 -3.85
CA TYR A 145 -8.78 8.66 -2.66
C TYR A 145 -9.43 7.30 -2.93
N SER A 146 -9.67 6.55 -1.86
CA SER A 146 -10.48 5.33 -1.91
C SER A 146 -11.37 5.25 -0.67
N LEU A 147 -12.25 4.25 -0.64
CA LEU A 147 -13.04 3.92 0.55
C LEU A 147 -12.33 2.84 1.36
N PRO A 148 -12.41 2.86 2.70
CA PRO A 148 -11.87 1.80 3.54
C PRO A 148 -12.27 0.40 3.07
N HIS A 149 -13.52 0.20 2.65
CA HIS A 149 -14.00 -1.06 2.08
C HIS A 149 -13.18 -1.55 0.87
N TYR A 150 -12.85 -0.67 -0.08
CA TYR A 150 -12.10 -1.02 -1.29
C TYR A 150 -10.61 -1.24 -1.03
N LEU A 151 -10.05 -0.57 -0.03
CA LEU A 151 -8.67 -0.82 0.41
C LEU A 151 -8.57 -2.18 1.11
N ARG A 152 -9.56 -2.53 1.93
CA ARG A 152 -9.63 -3.82 2.63
C ARG A 152 -9.92 -4.99 1.69
N ASN A 153 -10.77 -4.75 0.69
CA ASN A 153 -11.25 -5.75 -0.26
C ASN A 153 -10.97 -5.25 -1.70
N PRO A 154 -9.70 -5.27 -2.14
CA PRO A 154 -9.36 -4.88 -3.50
C PRO A 154 -10.04 -5.79 -4.51
N TYR A 155 -10.39 -5.24 -5.66
CA TYR A 155 -11.08 -5.96 -6.73
C TYR A 155 -10.18 -7.01 -7.40
N ASP A 156 -8.89 -6.70 -7.52
CA ASP A 156 -7.86 -7.62 -8.00
C ASP A 156 -6.66 -7.55 -7.04
N PRO A 157 -6.69 -8.33 -5.94
CA PRO A 157 -5.60 -8.35 -4.96
C PRO A 157 -4.27 -8.83 -5.53
N GLU A 158 -4.29 -9.69 -6.54
CA GLU A 158 -3.05 -10.26 -7.12
C GLU A 158 -2.27 -9.20 -7.89
N ARG A 159 -2.97 -8.31 -8.61
CA ARG A 159 -2.35 -7.17 -9.30
C ARG A 159 -2.34 -5.90 -8.46
N GLY A 160 -2.91 -5.94 -7.26
CA GLY A 160 -3.10 -4.79 -6.38
C GLY A 160 -4.09 -3.73 -6.90
N HIS A 161 -4.90 -4.03 -7.92
CA HIS A 161 -5.86 -3.07 -8.44
C HIS A 161 -7.07 -2.94 -7.49
N THR A 162 -7.43 -1.70 -7.20
CA THR A 162 -8.66 -1.38 -6.48
C THR A 162 -9.32 -0.13 -7.07
N LEU A 163 -10.49 0.22 -6.56
CA LEU A 163 -11.20 1.41 -6.99
C LEU A 163 -10.57 2.64 -6.34
N LEU A 164 -9.89 3.43 -7.17
CA LEU A 164 -9.34 4.72 -6.80
C LEU A 164 -10.12 5.82 -7.51
N LYS A 165 -10.53 6.83 -6.75
CA LYS A 165 -11.08 8.04 -7.32
C LYS A 165 -9.97 9.05 -7.57
N VAL A 166 -9.94 9.59 -8.79
CA VAL A 166 -8.97 10.59 -9.23
C VAL A 166 -9.71 11.86 -9.62
N GLY A 167 -9.45 12.96 -8.92
CA GLY A 167 -10.08 14.24 -9.24
C GLY A 167 -9.29 15.43 -8.72
N ARG A 168 -9.47 16.59 -9.34
CA ARG A 168 -8.85 17.83 -8.86
C ARG A 168 -9.55 18.36 -7.61
N SER A 169 -8.78 18.90 -6.68
CA SER A 169 -9.33 19.76 -5.64
C SER A 169 -9.53 21.16 -6.24
N GLN A 170 -10.79 21.56 -6.41
CA GLN A 170 -11.10 22.97 -6.18
C GLN A 170 -11.45 23.05 -4.70
N VAL A 171 -11.05 24.14 -4.04
CA VAL A 171 -11.23 24.44 -2.60
C VAL A 171 -12.62 24.06 -2.02
N ASP A 172 -13.64 23.83 -2.86
CA ASP A 172 -15.01 23.39 -2.53
C ASP A 172 -15.35 21.89 -2.66
N VAL A 173 -14.49 21.02 -3.22
CA VAL A 173 -14.86 19.61 -3.51
C VAL A 173 -14.98 18.77 -2.24
N PHE A 174 -14.13 18.99 -1.24
CA PHE A 174 -14.17 18.25 0.02
C PHE A 174 -15.19 18.80 1.02
N GLN A 175 -15.40 20.13 1.07
CA GLN A 175 -16.55 20.69 1.79
C GLN A 175 -17.88 20.17 1.23
N ARG A 176 -17.99 19.97 -0.09
CA ARG A 176 -19.15 19.28 -0.68
C ARG A 176 -19.15 17.79 -0.47
N THR A 177 -18.03 17.08 -0.43
CA THR A 177 -18.03 15.63 -0.21
C THR A 177 -18.40 15.33 1.25
N ALA A 178 -17.84 16.03 2.23
CA ALA A 178 -18.24 15.91 3.63
C ALA A 178 -19.70 16.34 3.88
N GLN A 179 -20.23 17.32 3.13
CA GLN A 179 -21.65 17.72 3.20
C GLN A 179 -22.58 16.80 2.38
N GLN A 180 -22.15 16.24 1.24
CA GLN A 180 -22.90 15.31 0.38
C GLN A 180 -22.82 13.85 0.85
N SER A 181 -21.83 13.47 1.67
CA SER A 181 -21.78 12.15 2.32
C SER A 181 -22.99 11.90 3.22
N ARG A 182 -23.71 12.96 3.62
CA ARG A 182 -25.01 12.84 4.30
C ARG A 182 -26.20 12.63 3.34
N THR A 183 -26.01 12.67 2.03
CA THR A 183 -27.15 12.82 1.10
C THR A 183 -27.14 11.95 -0.15
N THR A 184 -26.29 10.94 -0.35
CA THR A 184 -26.65 9.67 -1.04
C THR A 184 -25.43 8.81 -1.42
N ALA A 185 -25.45 7.56 -0.95
CA ALA A 185 -24.84 6.35 -1.55
C ALA A 185 -23.43 5.88 -1.15
N LEU A 186 -22.69 6.55 -0.25
CA LEU A 186 -21.42 6.00 0.27
C LEU A 186 -21.47 5.92 1.82
N PRO A 187 -21.39 4.71 2.42
CA PRO A 187 -21.56 4.51 3.86
C PRO A 187 -20.30 4.80 4.71
N GLU A 188 -19.15 5.02 4.08
CA GLU A 188 -17.85 5.21 4.73
C GLU A 188 -17.19 6.52 4.27
N ASP A 189 -16.39 7.15 5.14
CA ASP A 189 -15.62 8.34 4.79
C ASP A 189 -14.42 7.98 3.89
N PRO A 190 -14.17 8.74 2.80
CA PRO A 190 -13.05 8.48 1.92
C PRO A 190 -11.71 8.78 2.60
N LEU A 191 -10.69 7.99 2.27
CA LEU A 191 -9.31 8.18 2.72
C LEU A 191 -8.45 8.67 1.56
N LEU A 192 -7.73 9.78 1.77
CA LEU A 192 -6.82 10.35 0.79
C LEU A 192 -5.51 9.56 0.77
N LEU A 193 -5.09 9.07 -0.39
CA LEU A 193 -3.88 8.25 -0.56
C LEU A 193 -2.71 9.07 -1.09
N ARG A 194 -2.98 9.89 -2.13
CA ARG A 194 -1.98 10.71 -2.81
C ARG A 194 -2.53 12.11 -3.08
N VAL A 195 -1.64 13.08 -3.04
CA VAL A 195 -1.82 14.38 -3.68
C VAL A 195 -0.69 14.56 -4.70
N TYR A 196 -1.05 14.97 -5.91
CA TYR A 196 -0.13 15.46 -6.92
C TYR A 196 -0.30 16.98 -7.02
N PRO A 197 0.53 17.76 -6.29
CA PRO A 197 0.40 19.21 -6.26
C PRO A 197 0.57 19.80 -7.67
N THR A 198 -0.27 20.77 -8.00
CA THR A 198 -0.17 21.51 -9.25
C THR A 198 -0.77 22.91 -9.09
N SER A 199 -0.43 23.81 -10.01
CA SER A 199 -1.08 25.10 -10.13
C SER A 199 -2.60 24.94 -10.36
N PRO A 200 -3.45 25.85 -9.84
CA PRO A 200 -4.89 25.84 -10.11
C PRO A 200 -5.23 25.93 -11.61
N GLU A 201 -4.39 26.61 -12.39
CA GLU A 201 -4.57 26.80 -13.83
C GLU A 201 -4.36 25.50 -14.61
N ASP A 202 -3.38 24.68 -14.20
CA ASP A 202 -3.04 23.42 -14.86
C ASP A 202 -3.88 22.23 -14.37
N ALA A 203 -4.52 22.35 -13.20
CA ALA A 203 -5.25 21.25 -12.55
C ALA A 203 -6.27 20.56 -13.46
N SER A 204 -7.04 21.32 -14.24
CA SER A 204 -8.01 20.74 -15.18
C SER A 204 -7.36 20.05 -16.38
N ALA A 205 -6.19 20.51 -16.84
CA ALA A 205 -5.47 19.85 -17.93
C ALA A 205 -4.82 18.54 -17.44
N ILE A 206 -4.27 18.55 -16.22
CA ILE A 206 -3.65 17.37 -15.61
C ILE A 206 -4.72 16.32 -15.25
N GLU A 207 -5.85 16.71 -14.68
CA GLU A 207 -6.95 15.77 -14.39
C GLU A 207 -7.39 15.02 -15.66
N ARG A 208 -7.60 15.77 -16.76
CA ARG A 208 -7.92 15.17 -18.05
C ARG A 208 -6.83 14.24 -18.55
N TYR A 209 -5.56 14.61 -18.39
CA TYR A 209 -4.44 13.74 -18.74
C TYR A 209 -4.50 12.39 -18.00
N PHE A 210 -4.69 12.43 -16.68
CA PHE A 210 -4.84 11.21 -15.88
C PHE A 210 -6.03 10.37 -16.35
N HIS A 211 -7.19 10.99 -16.53
CA HIS A 211 -8.40 10.28 -16.97
C HIS A 211 -8.23 9.66 -18.34
N THR A 212 -7.63 10.36 -19.31
CA THR A 212 -7.37 9.83 -20.66
C THR A 212 -6.48 8.58 -20.60
N PHE A 213 -5.37 8.63 -19.87
CA PHE A 213 -4.48 7.45 -19.77
C PHE A 213 -5.14 6.27 -19.05
N LEU A 214 -5.95 6.54 -18.02
CA LEU A 214 -6.71 5.50 -17.33
C LEU A 214 -7.77 4.87 -18.25
N GLU A 215 -8.43 5.67 -19.08
CA GLU A 215 -9.38 5.17 -20.08
C GLU A 215 -8.69 4.37 -21.18
N ASP A 216 -7.60 4.89 -21.74
CA ASP A 216 -6.85 4.26 -22.83
C ASP A 216 -6.16 2.95 -22.39
N ALA A 217 -5.84 2.83 -21.10
CA ALA A 217 -5.29 1.61 -20.50
C ALA A 217 -6.38 0.57 -20.10
N ASP A 218 -7.64 0.80 -20.48
CA ASP A 218 -8.78 -0.05 -20.10
C ASP A 218 -8.93 -0.21 -18.57
N HIS A 219 -8.52 0.77 -17.76
CA HIS A 219 -8.77 0.77 -16.32
C HIS A 219 -10.25 1.07 -16.09
N LEU A 220 -11.05 0.00 -16.19
CA LEU A 220 -12.51 0.03 -16.29
C LEU A 220 -13.13 1.00 -15.28
N ARG A 221 -13.87 1.97 -15.83
CA ARG A 221 -14.88 2.73 -15.07
C ARG A 221 -15.88 1.70 -14.53
N ASN A 222 -16.13 1.70 -13.23
CA ASN A 222 -17.17 0.83 -12.65
C ASN A 222 -18.48 1.03 -13.44
N ARG A 223 -19.00 -0.03 -14.06
CA ARG A 223 -20.19 0.01 -14.95
C ARG A 223 -21.49 0.30 -14.21
N SER A 224 -21.47 0.41 -12.88
CA SER A 224 -22.63 0.87 -12.13
C SER A 224 -22.81 2.37 -12.32
N SER A 225 -23.89 2.78 -12.99
CA SER A 225 -24.28 4.16 -13.28
C SER A 225 -24.48 5.09 -12.05
N ARG A 226 -24.17 4.60 -10.85
CA ARG A 226 -24.25 5.33 -9.57
C ARG A 226 -22.89 5.81 -9.05
N ALA A 227 -21.80 5.12 -9.37
CA ALA A 227 -20.46 5.60 -9.02
C ALA A 227 -20.03 6.60 -10.10
N GLY A 228 -19.81 7.86 -9.72
CA GLY A 228 -19.47 8.93 -10.66
C GLY A 228 -18.28 8.62 -11.57
N ARG A 229 -18.12 9.41 -12.65
CA ARG A 229 -17.13 9.26 -13.75
C ARG A 229 -15.65 9.29 -13.34
N GLU A 230 -15.34 9.24 -12.06
CA GLU A 230 -14.02 9.55 -11.52
C GLU A 230 -13.40 8.37 -10.76
N TRP A 231 -14.10 7.23 -10.68
CA TRP A 231 -13.61 5.98 -10.09
C TRP A 231 -13.00 5.05 -11.13
N PHE A 232 -11.76 4.63 -10.92
CA PHE A 232 -10.99 3.79 -11.82
C PHE A 232 -10.45 2.56 -11.10
N LEU A 233 -10.50 1.40 -11.75
CA LEU A 233 -9.83 0.20 -11.26
C LEU A 233 -8.34 0.26 -11.60
N THR A 234 -7.53 0.75 -10.66
CA THR A 234 -6.11 1.09 -10.90
C THR A 234 -5.29 0.94 -9.61
N THR A 235 -4.00 1.29 -9.67
CA THR A 235 -3.06 1.34 -8.54
C THR A 235 -2.49 2.75 -8.37
N THR A 236 -2.03 3.10 -7.17
CA THR A 236 -1.25 4.33 -6.95
C THR A 236 0.08 4.29 -7.70
N LYS A 237 0.72 3.12 -7.81
CA LYS A 237 1.94 2.94 -8.63
C LYS A 237 1.78 3.43 -10.07
N PHE A 238 0.64 3.13 -10.70
CA PHE A 238 0.35 3.62 -12.05
C PHE A 238 0.14 5.14 -12.07
N LEU A 239 -0.61 5.68 -11.11
CA LEU A 239 -0.89 7.11 -11.00
C LEU A 239 0.38 7.93 -10.69
N ASP A 240 1.23 7.42 -9.80
CA ASP A 240 2.54 7.96 -9.45
C ASP A 240 3.42 8.04 -10.70
N ARG A 241 3.38 7.02 -11.58
CA ARG A 241 4.12 7.04 -12.85
C ARG A 241 3.63 8.14 -13.79
N LEU A 242 2.32 8.35 -13.90
CA LEU A 242 1.75 9.45 -14.70
C LEU A 242 2.13 10.82 -14.12
N ALA A 243 2.14 10.95 -12.79
CA ALA A 243 2.56 12.18 -12.11
C ALA A 243 4.01 12.54 -12.45
N LEU A 244 4.93 11.56 -12.37
CA LEU A 244 6.33 11.74 -12.73
C LEU A 244 6.54 12.12 -14.19
N GLU A 245 5.81 11.49 -15.11
CA GLU A 245 5.89 11.82 -16.53
C GLU A 245 5.47 13.28 -16.80
N LYS A 246 4.57 13.82 -15.98
CA LYS A 246 4.19 15.23 -15.98
C LYS A 246 5.08 16.15 -15.15
N GLY A 247 6.15 15.62 -14.54
CA GLY A 247 7.05 16.39 -13.69
C GLY A 247 6.40 16.86 -12.39
N LEU A 248 5.34 16.20 -11.93
CA LEU A 248 4.67 16.50 -10.68
C LEU A 248 5.39 15.81 -9.52
N THR A 249 5.39 16.48 -8.36
CA THR A 249 5.80 15.86 -7.10
C THR A 249 4.69 14.96 -6.57
N ILE A 250 5.06 13.97 -5.75
CA ILE A 250 4.13 13.03 -5.15
C ILE A 250 4.12 13.23 -3.63
N GLU A 251 2.97 13.63 -3.10
CA GLU A 251 2.72 13.71 -1.65
C GLU A 251 1.92 12.47 -1.23
N VAL A 252 2.58 11.54 -0.54
CA VAL A 252 1.94 10.35 0.03
C VAL A 252 1.27 10.73 1.34
N VAL A 253 -0.05 10.59 1.40
CA VAL A 253 -0.85 10.90 2.60
C VAL A 253 -1.07 9.65 3.43
N ASN A 254 -1.57 8.60 2.77
CA ASN A 254 -1.80 7.29 3.36
C ASN A 254 -1.19 6.20 2.47
N GLU A 255 -0.24 5.44 3.01
CA GLU A 255 0.35 4.26 2.37
C GLU A 255 -0.52 3.02 2.68
N LEU A 256 -1.78 3.05 2.23
CA LEU A 256 -2.77 1.99 2.45
C LEU A 256 -3.06 1.20 1.17
N ASP A 257 -2.20 1.32 0.18
CA ASP A 257 -2.38 0.64 -1.09
C ASP A 257 -2.39 -0.88 -0.90
N PRO A 258 -3.20 -1.62 -1.68
CA PRO A 258 -3.08 -3.07 -1.74
C PRO A 258 -1.64 -3.42 -2.10
N ALA A 259 -1.08 -4.46 -1.45
CA ALA A 259 0.26 -4.92 -1.79
C ALA A 259 0.32 -5.22 -3.31
N THR A 260 1.33 -4.66 -3.97
CA THR A 260 1.68 -5.05 -5.33
C THR A 260 2.99 -5.84 -5.25
N ASP A 261 2.96 -7.04 -5.80
CA ASP A 261 4.16 -7.85 -6.05
C ASP A 261 4.80 -7.40 -7.37
#